data_AF-J3QLT0-F1
#
_entry.id   AF-J3QLT0-F1
#
_cell.length_a   1.000
_cell.length_b   1.000
_cell.length_c   1.000
_cell.angle_alpha   90.00
_cell.angle_beta   90.00
_cell.angle_gamma   90.00
#
_symmetry.space_group_name_H-M   'P 1'
#
loop_
_entity.id
_entity.type
_entity.pdbx_description
1 polymer ?
#
loop_
_entity_poly.entity_id
_entity_poly.type
_entity_poly.pdbx_seq_one_letter_code
_entity_poly.pdbx_strand_id
1 'polypeptide(L)'
;MQIDVDPQEDPQNAPDVNYVVENPSLDLEQYAASYSGLMRIERLQFIADHCPTLRVEALKMALSFVQRTFNVDMYEEIHRKLSEATRSSLRELQNAPDAIPESGVEPPALDTAWVEATRKKALLKLEKLDTDLKNYKGNSIKESIRRGHDDLGDHYLDCGDLSNALKC
;
A
#
# COMPACT_ATOMS: atom_id res chain seq x y z
N MET A 1 -25.13 46.02 7.05
CA MET A 1 -24.47 45.23 8.11
C MET A 1 -23.72 44.11 7.42
N GLN A 2 -22.40 44.24 7.33
CA GLN A 2 -21.51 43.15 6.92
C GLN A 2 -21.39 42.22 8.11
N ILE A 3 -21.71 40.95 7.91
CA ILE A 3 -21.55 39.90 8.91
C ILE A 3 -20.21 39.26 8.56
N ASP A 4 -19.16 39.65 9.27
CA ASP A 4 -17.90 38.93 9.24
C ASP A 4 -18.17 37.53 9.82
N VAL A 5 -18.14 36.53 8.94
CA VAL A 5 -18.14 35.13 9.32
C VAL A 5 -16.68 34.74 9.41
N ASP A 6 -16.17 34.60 10.64
CA ASP A 6 -14.86 34.00 10.88
C ASP A 6 -14.82 32.61 10.21
N PRO A 7 -13.70 32.22 9.58
CA PRO A 7 -13.55 30.88 9.03
C PRO A 7 -13.65 29.88 10.19
N GLN A 8 -14.75 29.11 10.22
CA GLN A 8 -14.82 27.95 11.11
C GLN A 8 -13.75 26.98 10.67
N GLU A 9 -12.76 26.72 11.53
CA GLU A 9 -11.80 25.65 11.34
C GLU A 9 -12.58 24.33 11.26
N ASP A 10 -12.56 23.72 10.07
CA ASP A 10 -13.18 22.42 9.83
C ASP A 10 -12.40 21.36 10.64
N PRO A 11 -13.02 20.65 11.60
CA PRO A 11 -12.34 19.64 12.41
C PRO A 11 -11.80 18.46 11.59
N GLN A 12 -12.11 18.37 10.29
CA GLN A 12 -11.51 17.42 9.36
C GLN A 12 -10.08 17.76 8.95
N ASN A 13 -9.58 18.95 9.30
CA ASN A 13 -8.25 19.44 8.94
C ASN A 13 -7.29 19.50 10.15
N ALA A 14 -7.54 18.68 11.17
CA ALA A 14 -6.63 18.53 12.29
C ALA A 14 -5.23 18.15 11.75
N PRO A 15 -4.16 18.80 12.20
CA PRO A 15 -2.81 18.44 11.77
C PRO A 15 -2.55 16.97 12.11
N ASP A 16 -1.93 16.23 11.19
CA ASP A 16 -1.47 14.86 11.43
C ASP A 16 -0.62 14.86 12.71
N VAL A 17 -1.21 14.37 13.80
CA VAL A 17 -0.52 14.27 15.08
C VAL A 17 0.47 13.13 14.91
N ASN A 18 1.73 13.46 14.65
CA ASN A 18 2.79 12.47 14.50
C ASN A 18 3.16 11.92 15.88
N TYR A 19 2.47 10.86 16.30
CA TYR A 19 2.70 10.19 17.57
C TYR A 19 3.53 8.92 17.37
N VAL A 20 4.38 8.62 18.35
CA VAL A 20 5.27 7.46 18.33
C VAL A 20 4.88 6.49 19.44
N VAL A 21 4.75 5.21 19.10
CA VAL A 21 4.43 4.12 20.03
C VAL A 21 5.69 3.27 20.25
N GLU A 22 6.32 3.44 21.40
CA GLU A 22 7.60 2.76 21.70
C GLU A 22 7.43 1.32 22.19
N ASN A 23 6.39 1.04 22.99
CA ASN A 23 6.15 -0.27 23.62
C ASN A 23 4.82 -0.91 23.17
N PRO A 24 4.70 -1.32 21.89
CA PRO A 24 3.51 -1.99 21.41
C PRO A 24 3.42 -3.43 21.94
N SER A 25 2.24 -3.84 22.39
CA SER A 25 1.90 -5.25 22.71
C SER A 25 1.14 -5.94 21.56
N LEU A 26 1.27 -5.40 20.34
CA LEU A 26 0.50 -5.80 19.17
C LEU A 26 1.10 -7.06 18.53
N ASP A 27 0.27 -8.06 18.29
CA ASP A 27 0.58 -9.20 17.42
C ASP A 27 0.29 -8.81 15.95
N LEU A 28 1.36 -8.61 15.18
CA LEU A 28 1.27 -8.13 13.79
C LEU A 28 0.62 -9.16 12.87
N GLU A 29 0.98 -10.42 13.00
CA GLU A 29 0.50 -11.52 12.17
C GLU A 29 -1.01 -11.69 12.34
N GLN A 30 -1.48 -11.76 13.59
CA GLN A 30 -2.90 -11.90 13.89
C GLN A 30 -3.69 -10.66 13.42
N TYR A 31 -3.14 -9.46 13.61
CA TYR A 31 -3.79 -8.23 13.16
C TYR A 31 -3.88 -8.16 11.63
N ALA A 32 -2.79 -8.45 10.91
CA ALA A 32 -2.77 -8.45 9.45
C ALA A 32 -3.73 -9.49 8.85
N ALA A 33 -3.86 -10.66 9.48
CA ALA A 33 -4.76 -11.73 9.05
C ALA A 33 -6.25 -11.31 9.08
N SER A 34 -6.63 -10.37 9.94
CA SER A 34 -8.02 -9.89 10.05
C SER A 34 -8.48 -8.96 8.94
N TYR A 35 -7.55 -8.46 8.10
CA TYR A 35 -7.84 -7.59 6.96
C TYR A 35 -7.42 -8.26 5.65
N SER A 36 -7.83 -7.72 4.51
CA SER A 36 -7.42 -8.20 3.18
C SER A 36 -7.28 -7.03 2.19
N GLY A 37 -6.69 -7.29 1.03
CA GLY A 37 -6.55 -6.30 -0.05
C GLY A 37 -5.79 -5.04 0.40
N LEU A 38 -6.19 -3.90 -0.15
CA LEU A 38 -5.58 -2.59 0.13
C LEU A 38 -5.58 -2.24 1.62
N MET A 39 -6.68 -2.53 2.33
CA MET A 39 -6.82 -2.25 3.76
C MET A 39 -5.74 -2.93 4.61
N ARG A 40 -5.35 -4.16 4.27
CA ARG A 40 -4.26 -4.85 4.97
C ARG A 40 -2.93 -4.10 4.79
N ILE A 41 -2.66 -3.64 3.58
CA ILE A 41 -1.41 -2.97 3.22
C ILE A 41 -1.34 -1.60 3.89
N GLU A 42 -2.41 -0.80 3.81
CA GLU A 42 -2.49 0.53 4.44
C GLU A 42 -2.32 0.45 5.95
N ARG A 43 -2.98 -0.52 6.60
CA ARG A 43 -2.84 -0.70 8.06
C ARG A 43 -1.43 -1.09 8.48
N LEU A 44 -0.75 -1.93 7.71
CA LEU A 44 0.65 -2.30 7.98
C LEU A 44 1.59 -1.10 7.81
N GLN A 45 1.38 -0.27 6.79
CA GLN A 45 2.15 0.96 6.61
C GLN A 45 1.91 1.95 7.75
N PHE A 46 0.66 2.11 8.18
CA PHE A 46 0.33 2.95 9.32
C PHE A 46 1.05 2.50 10.58
N ILE A 47 1.06 1.20 10.88
CA ILE A 47 1.81 0.64 12.01
C ILE A 47 3.31 0.92 11.84
N ALA A 48 3.86 0.76 10.63
CA ALA A 48 5.26 1.01 10.39
C ALA A 48 5.68 2.47 10.62
N ASP A 49 4.80 3.42 10.28
CA ASP A 49 5.05 4.84 10.46
C ASP A 49 5.06 5.21 11.96
N HIS A 50 4.16 4.63 12.77
CA HIS A 50 3.94 5.01 14.17
C HIS A 50 4.65 4.13 15.22
N CYS A 51 5.05 2.90 14.89
CA CYS A 51 5.67 1.95 15.83
C CYS A 51 7.09 1.58 15.36
N PRO A 52 8.15 2.32 15.80
CA PRO A 52 9.52 2.07 15.36
C PRO A 52 10.00 0.64 15.56
N THR A 53 9.62 0.03 16.69
CA THR A 53 9.98 -1.35 17.06
C THR A 53 9.36 -2.41 16.14
N LEU A 54 8.21 -2.12 15.53
CA LEU A 54 7.49 -3.03 14.62
C LEU A 54 7.68 -2.68 13.14
N ARG A 55 8.36 -1.56 12.84
CA ARG A 55 8.45 -0.97 11.51
C ARG A 55 8.98 -1.93 10.44
N VAL A 56 10.10 -2.58 10.71
CA VAL A 56 10.76 -3.45 9.73
C VAL A 56 9.88 -4.66 9.40
N GLU A 57 9.30 -5.31 10.40
CA GLU A 57 8.44 -6.49 10.19
C GLU A 57 7.12 -6.11 9.52
N ALA A 58 6.50 -5.01 9.93
CA ALA A 58 5.29 -4.50 9.28
C ALA A 58 5.52 -4.20 7.78
N LEU A 59 6.66 -3.58 7.43
CA LEU A 59 7.01 -3.28 6.03
C LEU A 59 7.34 -4.54 5.24
N LYS A 60 8.03 -5.55 5.82
CA LYS A 60 8.25 -6.85 5.17
C LYS A 60 6.93 -7.55 4.84
N MET A 61 6.00 -7.57 5.81
CA MET A 61 4.67 -8.13 5.60
C MET A 61 3.92 -7.37 4.50
N ALA A 62 3.92 -6.03 4.54
CA ALA A 62 3.27 -5.19 3.54
C ALA A 62 3.83 -5.45 2.13
N LEU A 63 5.16 -5.56 2.00
CA LEU A 63 5.83 -5.87 0.75
C LEU A 63 5.40 -7.25 0.19
N SER A 64 5.28 -8.25 1.06
CA SER A 64 4.83 -9.60 0.66
C SER A 64 3.38 -9.64 0.18
N PHE A 65 2.53 -8.72 0.65
CA PHE A 65 1.13 -8.62 0.25
C PHE A 65 0.96 -7.78 -1.01
N VAL A 66 1.66 -6.64 -1.14
CA VAL A 66 1.58 -5.80 -2.34
C VAL A 66 2.08 -6.53 -3.57
N GLN A 67 3.07 -7.42 -3.44
CA GLN A 67 3.55 -8.28 -4.52
C GLN A 67 2.50 -9.26 -5.08
N ARG A 68 1.38 -9.47 -4.37
CA ARG A 68 0.24 -10.27 -4.82
C ARG A 68 -0.80 -9.44 -5.60
N THR A 69 -0.62 -8.13 -5.65
CA THR A 69 -1.48 -7.16 -6.34
C THR A 69 -0.80 -6.66 -7.62
N PHE A 70 -1.40 -5.66 -8.28
CA PHE A 70 -0.81 -4.95 -9.42
C PHE A 70 -0.33 -3.54 -9.05
N ASN A 71 -0.35 -3.18 -7.77
CA ASN A 71 -0.02 -1.84 -7.32
C ASN A 71 1.49 -1.65 -7.18
N VAL A 72 2.10 -1.24 -8.29
CA VAL A 72 3.55 -1.08 -8.40
C VAL A 72 4.05 0.16 -7.65
N ASP A 73 3.28 1.24 -7.66
CA ASP A 73 3.68 2.49 -6.98
C ASP A 73 3.72 2.26 -5.46
N MET A 74 2.75 1.51 -4.92
CA MET A 74 2.76 1.08 -3.52
C MET A 74 3.94 0.15 -3.20
N TYR A 75 4.31 -0.74 -4.13
CA TYR A 75 5.50 -1.59 -3.96
C TYR A 75 6.79 -0.78 -3.89
N GLU A 76 6.98 0.16 -4.81
CA GLU A 76 8.15 1.06 -4.84
C GLU A 76 8.23 1.90 -3.55
N GLU A 77 7.10 2.41 -3.05
CA GLU A 77 7.05 3.18 -1.81
C GLU A 77 7.35 2.34 -0.56
N ILE A 78 6.73 1.16 -0.41
CA ILE A 78 7.02 0.26 0.72
C ILE A 78 8.48 -0.18 0.70
N HIS A 79 9.03 -0.46 -0.48
CA HIS A 79 10.43 -0.82 -0.65
C HIS A 79 11.38 0.31 -0.22
N ARG A 80 11.07 1.55 -0.61
CA ARG A 80 11.81 2.75 -0.19
C ARG A 80 11.81 2.89 1.34
N LYS A 81 10.63 2.83 1.97
CA LYS A 81 10.47 2.90 3.43
C LYS A 81 11.25 1.78 4.14
N LEU A 82 11.19 0.55 3.62
CA LEU A 82 11.91 -0.60 4.19
C LEU A 82 13.43 -0.43 4.10
N SER A 83 13.92 0.07 2.96
CA SER A 83 15.34 0.35 2.74
C SER A 83 15.86 1.41 3.71
N GLU A 84 15.09 2.48 3.94
CA GLU A 84 15.40 3.52 4.92
C GLU A 84 15.39 2.97 6.36
N ALA A 85 14.35 2.22 6.74
CA ALA A 85 14.22 1.64 8.08
C ALA A 85 15.39 0.67 8.40
N THR A 86 15.77 -0.17 7.44
CA THR A 86 16.87 -1.13 7.60
C THR A 86 18.21 -0.42 7.77
N ARG A 87 18.47 0.62 6.97
CA ARG A 87 19.70 1.42 7.10
C ARG A 87 19.77 2.18 8.43
N SER A 88 18.65 2.73 8.91
CA SER A 88 18.60 3.42 10.20
C SER A 88 18.89 2.48 11.36
N SER A 89 18.28 1.29 11.37
CA SER A 89 18.53 0.27 12.40
C SER A 89 19.99 -0.20 12.40
N LEU A 90 20.61 -0.38 11.23
CA LEU A 90 22.03 -0.72 11.13
C LEU A 90 22.95 0.39 11.68
N ARG A 91 22.62 1.67 11.44
CA ARG A 91 23.39 2.81 11.98
C ARG A 91 23.29 2.89 13.50
N GLU A 92 22.11 2.64 14.06
CA GLU A 92 21.93 2.61 15.52
C GLU A 92 22.76 1.50 16.17
N LEU A 93 22.80 0.31 15.55
CA LEU A 93 23.64 -0.80 15.99
C LEU A 93 25.14 -0.49 15.88
N GLN A 94 25.59 0.13 14.79
CA GLN A 94 27.01 0.53 14.63
C GLN A 94 27.48 1.60 15.61
N ASN A 95 26.56 2.42 16.13
CA ASN A 95 26.87 3.43 17.14
C ASN A 95 26.91 2.86 18.57
N ALA A 96 26.55 1.59 18.77
CA ALA A 96 26.63 0.93 20.07
C ALA A 96 28.08 0.54 20.40
N PRO A 97 28.58 0.81 21.63
CA PRO A 97 30.00 0.68 21.98
C PRO A 97 30.57 -0.76 21.92
N ASP A 98 29.74 -1.79 21.82
CA ASP A 98 30.13 -3.22 21.76
C ASP A 98 29.76 -3.92 20.45
N ALA A 99 29.47 -3.18 19.37
CA ALA A 99 29.02 -3.77 18.11
C ALA A 99 30.16 -4.48 17.34
N ILE A 100 30.07 -5.81 17.24
CA ILE A 100 30.86 -6.61 16.31
C ILE A 100 30.31 -6.32 14.89
N PRO A 101 31.15 -5.97 13.89
CA PRO A 101 30.68 -5.74 12.52
C PRO A 101 30.35 -7.08 11.85
N GLU A 102 29.24 -7.70 12.24
CA GLU A 102 28.65 -8.78 11.47
C GLU A 102 28.02 -8.22 10.20
N SER A 103 28.20 -8.95 9.10
CA SER A 103 27.83 -8.58 7.72
C SER A 103 26.53 -7.80 7.68
N GLY A 104 26.65 -6.53 7.24
CA GLY A 104 25.52 -5.63 7.07
C GLY A 104 24.45 -6.33 6.24
N VAL A 105 23.27 -6.52 6.84
CA VAL A 105 22.09 -6.97 6.11
C VAL A 105 21.70 -5.84 5.18
N GLU A 106 22.27 -5.85 3.98
CA GLU A 106 21.95 -4.88 2.95
C GLU A 106 20.44 -4.94 2.70
N PRO A 107 19.74 -3.79 2.63
CA PRO A 107 18.33 -3.81 2.30
C PRO A 107 18.13 -4.52 0.96
N PRO A 108 17.10 -5.38 0.83
CA PRO A 108 16.87 -6.13 -0.40
C PRO A 108 16.79 -5.18 -1.59
N ALA A 109 17.42 -5.53 -2.71
CA ALA A 109 17.35 -4.72 -3.91
C ALA A 109 15.90 -4.61 -4.44
N LEU A 110 15.56 -3.49 -5.06
CA LEU A 110 14.27 -3.33 -5.71
C LEU A 110 14.19 -4.29 -6.91
N ASP A 111 13.20 -5.17 -6.91
CA ASP A 111 12.95 -6.09 -8.02
C ASP A 111 12.35 -5.35 -9.24
N THR A 112 13.21 -4.79 -10.07
CA THR A 112 12.81 -4.06 -11.28
C THR A 112 12.17 -4.98 -12.34
N ALA A 113 12.55 -6.26 -12.38
CA ALA A 113 11.97 -7.22 -13.28
C ALA A 113 10.51 -7.50 -12.91
N TRP A 114 10.21 -7.65 -11.61
CA TRP A 114 8.83 -7.76 -11.13
C TRP A 114 8.02 -6.50 -11.44
N VAL A 115 8.60 -5.33 -11.24
CA VAL A 115 7.96 -4.03 -11.54
C VAL A 115 7.51 -3.96 -13.00
N GLU A 116 8.43 -4.21 -13.94
CA GLU A 116 8.12 -4.17 -15.38
C GLU A 116 7.11 -5.24 -15.80
N ALA A 117 7.30 -6.48 -15.31
CA ALA A 117 6.40 -7.59 -15.60
C ALA A 117 4.98 -7.33 -15.08
N THR A 118 4.85 -6.73 -13.89
CA THR A 118 3.57 -6.42 -13.25
C THR A 118 2.86 -5.27 -13.97
N ARG A 119 3.57 -4.18 -14.31
CA ARG A 119 3.01 -3.08 -15.14
C ARG A 119 2.47 -3.61 -16.47
N LYS A 120 3.24 -4.46 -17.16
CA LYS A 120 2.81 -5.09 -18.42
C LYS A 120 1.59 -5.99 -18.23
N LYS A 121 1.58 -6.82 -17.19
CA LYS A 121 0.48 -7.76 -16.91
C LYS A 121 -0.80 -7.02 -16.53
N ALA A 122 -0.70 -5.93 -15.77
CA ALA A 122 -1.82 -5.06 -15.43
C ALA A 122 -2.45 -4.46 -16.69
N LEU A 123 -1.64 -3.88 -17.59
CA LEU A 123 -2.13 -3.31 -18.85
C LEU A 123 -2.86 -4.33 -19.72
N LEU A 124 -2.29 -5.53 -19.90
CA LEU A 124 -2.92 -6.60 -20.68
C LEU A 124 -4.23 -7.09 -20.04
N LYS A 125 -4.31 -7.14 -18.70
CA LYS A 125 -5.55 -7.50 -18.00
C LYS A 125 -6.62 -6.43 -18.21
N LEU A 126 -6.27 -5.15 -18.14
CA LEU A 126 -7.17 -4.03 -18.40
C LEU A 126 -7.74 -4.08 -19.83
N GLU A 127 -6.89 -4.21 -20.85
CA GLU A 127 -7.31 -4.31 -22.25
C GLU A 127 -8.28 -5.47 -22.50
N LYS A 128 -8.05 -6.61 -21.83
CA LYS A 128 -8.93 -7.76 -21.89
C LYS A 128 -10.30 -7.46 -21.26
N LEU A 129 -10.32 -6.91 -20.04
CA LEU A 129 -11.56 -6.57 -19.34
C LEU A 129 -12.40 -5.55 -20.13
N ASP A 130 -11.75 -4.55 -20.74
CA ASP A 130 -12.41 -3.58 -21.61
C ASP A 130 -13.03 -4.23 -22.85
N THR A 131 -12.32 -5.18 -23.45
CA THR A 131 -12.80 -5.92 -24.62
C THR A 131 -14.01 -6.79 -24.26
N ASP A 132 -13.91 -7.51 -23.15
CA ASP A 132 -14.99 -8.37 -22.64
C ASP A 132 -16.23 -7.53 -22.30
N LEU A 133 -16.07 -6.39 -21.62
CA LEU A 133 -17.16 -5.49 -21.28
C LEU A 133 -17.84 -4.89 -22.52
N LYS A 134 -17.07 -4.51 -23.55
CA LYS A 134 -17.62 -4.06 -24.84
C LYS A 134 -18.47 -5.15 -25.50
N ASN A 135 -18.00 -6.40 -25.46
CA ASN A 135 -18.76 -7.54 -25.98
C ASN A 135 -20.05 -7.78 -25.19
N TYR A 136 -20.02 -7.69 -23.85
CA TYR A 136 -21.21 -7.82 -23.02
C TYR A 136 -22.25 -6.73 -23.31
N LYS A 137 -21.79 -5.49 -23.53
CA LYS A 137 -22.64 -4.36 -23.96
C LYS A 137 -23.25 -4.61 -25.33
N GLY A 138 -22.46 -5.09 -26.30
CA GLY A 138 -22.96 -5.45 -27.64
C GLY A 138 -24.03 -6.54 -27.61
N ASN A 139 -23.88 -7.54 -26.74
CA ASN A 139 -24.84 -8.63 -26.59
C ASN A 139 -26.07 -8.28 -25.72
N SER A 140 -26.07 -7.10 -25.09
CA SER A 140 -27.17 -6.62 -24.23
C SER A 140 -27.54 -7.55 -23.07
N ILE A 141 -26.55 -8.25 -22.50
CA ILE A 141 -26.76 -9.16 -21.35
C ILE A 141 -26.48 -8.39 -20.05
N LYS A 142 -27.53 -7.97 -19.36
CA LYS A 142 -27.44 -7.09 -18.18
C LYS A 142 -26.52 -7.62 -17.09
N GLU A 143 -26.64 -8.90 -16.73
CA GLU A 143 -25.82 -9.49 -15.66
C GLU A 143 -24.34 -9.58 -16.04
N SER A 144 -24.03 -9.85 -17.31
CA SER A 144 -22.65 -9.84 -17.80
C SER A 144 -22.04 -8.44 -17.80
N ILE A 145 -22.83 -7.42 -18.16
CA ILE A 145 -22.38 -6.02 -18.08
C ILE A 145 -22.11 -5.65 -16.63
N ARG A 146 -23.03 -5.96 -15.71
CA ARG A 146 -22.89 -5.70 -14.28
C ARG A 146 -21.62 -6.33 -13.73
N ARG A 147 -21.41 -7.62 -13.98
CA ARG A 147 -20.21 -8.33 -13.52
C ARG A 147 -18.93 -7.83 -14.18
N GLY A 148 -18.97 -7.44 -15.45
CA GLY A 148 -17.81 -6.84 -16.12
C GLY A 148 -17.41 -5.49 -15.52
N HIS A 149 -18.36 -4.72 -15.00
CA HIS A 149 -18.08 -3.51 -14.22
C HIS A 149 -17.48 -3.84 -12.85
N ASP A 150 -18.00 -4.85 -12.14
CA ASP A 150 -17.39 -5.34 -10.88
C ASP A 150 -15.93 -5.76 -11.10
N ASP A 151 -15.66 -6.60 -12.11
CA ASP A 151 -14.32 -7.12 -12.42
C ASP A 151 -13.33 -6.00 -12.79
N LEU A 152 -13.82 -4.93 -13.44
CA LEU A 152 -13.02 -3.75 -13.80
C LEU A 152 -12.72 -2.89 -12.57
N GLY A 153 -13.72 -2.68 -11.69
CA GLY A 153 -13.54 -1.99 -10.42
C GLY A 153 -12.53 -2.69 -9.52
N ASP A 154 -12.65 -4.01 -9.36
CA ASP A 154 -11.70 -4.84 -8.62
C ASP A 154 -10.28 -4.74 -9.20
N HIS A 155 -10.15 -4.73 -10.54
CA HIS A 155 -8.86 -4.56 -11.17
C HIS A 155 -8.22 -3.19 -10.89
N TYR A 156 -9.01 -2.11 -10.92
CA TYR A 156 -8.50 -0.79 -10.56
C TYR A 156 -8.09 -0.70 -9.09
N LEU A 157 -8.83 -1.34 -8.17
CA LEU A 157 -8.41 -1.47 -6.77
C LEU A 157 -7.09 -2.22 -6.63
N ASP A 158 -6.92 -3.34 -7.34
CA ASP A 158 -5.66 -4.11 -7.35
C ASP A 158 -4.47 -3.29 -7.89
N CYS A 159 -4.73 -2.34 -8.79
CA CYS A 159 -3.73 -1.42 -9.35
C CYS A 159 -3.48 -0.19 -8.47
N GLY A 160 -4.36 0.13 -7.52
CA GLY A 160 -4.30 1.33 -6.69
C GLY A 160 -5.00 2.57 -7.25
N ASP A 161 -5.78 2.43 -8.33
CA ASP A 161 -6.51 3.55 -8.95
C ASP A 161 -7.91 3.69 -8.36
N LEU A 162 -7.98 4.33 -7.19
CA LEU A 162 -9.24 4.52 -6.45
C LEU A 162 -10.27 5.35 -7.24
N SER A 163 -9.80 6.30 -8.06
CA SER A 163 -10.68 7.18 -8.82
C SER A 163 -11.40 6.45 -9.94
N ASN A 164 -10.72 5.56 -10.66
CA ASN A 164 -11.35 4.77 -11.71
C ASN A 164 -12.11 3.56 -11.16
N ALA A 165 -11.67 2.99 -10.03
CA ALA A 165 -12.44 1.96 -9.33
C ALA A 165 -13.85 2.46 -8.98
N LEU A 166 -13.99 3.69 -8.46
CA LEU A 166 -15.28 4.27 -8.09
C LEU A 166 -16.20 4.57 -9.28
N LYS A 167 -15.64 4.77 -10.48
CA LYS A 167 -16.40 5.10 -11.70
C LYS A 167 -16.97 3.87 -12.39
N CYS A 168 -16.46 2.67 -12.08
CA CYS A 168 -16.92 1.43 -12.67
C CYS A 168 -18.33 1.09 -12.18
#